data_AF-A0A9J6E926-F1
#
_entry.id   AF-A0A9J6E926-F1
#
_cell.length_a   1.000
_cell.length_b   1.000
_cell.length_c   1.000
_cell.angle_alpha   90.00
_cell.angle_beta   90.00
_cell.angle_gamma   90.00
#
_symmetry.space_group_name_H-M   'P 1'
#
loop_
_entity.id
_entity.type
_entity.pdbx_description
1 polymer ?
#
loop_
_entity_poly.entity_id
_entity_poly.type
_entity_poly.pdbx_seq_one_letter_code
_entity_poly.pdbx_strand_id
1 'polypeptide(L)'
;MRTLRSPLAAIGMYIEHYLTRKAAPSDGGAPSAVLEAFLGGRTLPAAALAVSVLASVATAVGVVSFVGHYYAFGFHLDWALVGIPLAAVIVSFVFVPLIYDLRVASVFQYLRMRFDNKVGITACVVYFLLSQSIGAVGIFSSAIAVSTMFPIPLVYSNIGIGLAGTIYTALGGLRGVVWADCIQAFVMFFSPIVIIIKVLYDANTVTPPLRPMSDVNVTEMAFRLTFDITNDENLWSGFAGALPFGFVRTGFDQMVVQRIALAGPIFVLVYFIIGELTGVSIIYWFRDCDPVLHGAIKSYDQIVPYYMMKNLADVPILRGLFLAGLVGASTSTVSSIVNSHAAIFYVDVVTPYVKLNEKKAVIVMRLLGVASFVYRAPPSTREPSRRCEEDADASHEHRTSRRQQGSPFE
;
A
#
# COMPACT_ATOMS: atom_id res chain seq x y z
N MET A 1 -21.51 -39.80 9.29
CA MET A 1 -21.51 -38.50 8.58
C MET A 1 -20.92 -37.45 9.52
N ARG A 2 -19.62 -37.16 9.41
CA ARG A 2 -18.98 -36.07 10.15
C ARG A 2 -19.21 -34.78 9.37
N THR A 3 -19.84 -33.82 10.02
CA THR A 3 -20.11 -32.47 9.51
C THR A 3 -18.83 -31.84 8.98
N LEU A 4 -18.84 -31.46 7.69
CA LEU A 4 -17.84 -30.58 7.08
C LEU A 4 -17.81 -29.27 7.90
N ARG A 5 -16.87 -29.15 8.83
CA ARG A 5 -16.46 -27.84 9.35
C ARG A 5 -15.80 -27.09 8.19
N SER A 6 -16.17 -25.83 8.01
CA SER A 6 -15.71 -24.99 6.91
C SER A 6 -14.18 -25.03 6.76
N PRO A 7 -13.63 -24.99 5.54
CA PRO A 7 -12.18 -25.02 5.31
C PRO A 7 -11.45 -23.89 6.05
N LEU A 8 -12.10 -22.74 6.26
CA LEU A 8 -11.59 -21.63 7.08
C LEU A 8 -11.47 -21.97 8.57
N ALA A 9 -12.42 -22.74 9.15
CA ALA A 9 -12.34 -23.19 10.53
C ALA A 9 -11.27 -24.27 10.72
N ALA A 10 -11.02 -25.10 9.70
CA ALA A 10 -9.92 -26.06 9.69
C ALA A 10 -8.56 -25.36 9.61
N ILE A 11 -8.44 -24.28 8.81
CA ILE A 11 -7.24 -23.44 8.75
C ILE A 11 -6.99 -22.72 10.08
N GLY A 12 -8.03 -22.13 10.69
CA GLY A 12 -7.94 -21.49 12.01
C GLY A 12 -7.52 -22.47 13.11
N MET A 13 -8.13 -23.65 13.18
CA MET A 13 -7.73 -24.70 14.14
C MET A 13 -6.33 -25.26 13.85
N TYR A 14 -5.92 -25.38 12.58
CA TYR A 14 -4.58 -25.86 12.24
C TYR A 14 -3.52 -24.84 12.66
N ILE A 15 -3.74 -23.55 12.37
CA ILE A 15 -2.87 -22.45 12.77
C ILE A 15 -2.86 -22.28 14.31
N GLU A 16 -4.00 -22.38 14.98
CA GLU A 16 -4.11 -22.29 16.45
C GLU A 16 -3.45 -23.50 17.15
N HIS A 17 -3.62 -24.72 16.61
CA HIS A 17 -2.91 -25.92 17.06
C HIS A 17 -1.39 -25.83 16.81
N TYR A 18 -0.97 -25.14 15.73
CA TYR A 18 0.44 -24.86 15.43
C TYR A 18 1.05 -23.76 16.32
N LEU A 19 0.29 -22.70 16.63
CA LEU A 19 0.72 -21.61 17.51
C LEU A 19 0.77 -22.03 18.98
N THR A 20 -0.10 -22.93 19.42
CA THR A 20 -0.05 -23.51 20.77
C THR A 20 1.15 -24.45 20.94
N ARG A 21 1.62 -25.14 19.88
CA ARG A 21 2.92 -25.85 19.93
C ARG A 21 4.14 -24.92 19.99
N LYS A 22 4.06 -23.70 19.45
CA LYS A 22 5.08 -22.64 19.62
C LYS A 22 5.21 -22.17 21.09
N ALA A 23 4.22 -22.47 21.93
CA ALA A 23 4.22 -22.17 23.37
C ALA A 23 4.78 -23.31 24.24
N ALA A 24 4.98 -24.53 23.69
CA ALA A 24 5.68 -25.60 24.41
C ALA A 24 7.20 -25.32 24.39
N PRO A 25 7.91 -25.40 25.53
CA PRO A 25 9.33 -25.10 25.58
C PRO A 25 10.11 -26.19 24.82
N SER A 26 10.81 -25.80 23.76
CA SER A 26 11.89 -26.63 23.21
C SER A 26 13.15 -26.36 24.03
N ASP A 27 13.69 -27.41 24.63
CA ASP A 27 14.95 -27.40 25.39
C ASP A 27 16.08 -26.66 24.66
N GLY A 28 16.78 -25.81 25.41
CA GLY A 28 18.16 -25.38 25.10
C GLY A 28 18.33 -24.09 24.28
N GLY A 29 18.35 -22.95 24.98
CA GLY A 29 18.90 -21.69 24.49
C GLY A 29 17.88 -20.55 24.41
N ALA A 30 18.06 -19.52 25.24
CA ALA A 30 17.29 -18.30 25.12
C ALA A 30 17.44 -17.74 23.69
N PRO A 31 16.34 -17.39 22.98
CA PRO A 31 16.46 -16.73 21.69
C PRO A 31 17.29 -15.45 21.88
N SER A 32 18.30 -15.24 21.02
CA SER A 32 19.17 -14.05 21.10
C SER A 32 18.33 -12.78 21.19
N ALA A 33 18.76 -11.78 21.98
CA ALA A 33 18.04 -10.53 22.15
C ALA A 33 17.78 -9.81 20.82
N VAL A 34 18.62 -10.09 19.80
CA VAL A 34 18.45 -9.68 18.40
C VAL A 34 17.21 -10.33 17.76
N LEU A 35 17.03 -11.64 17.91
CA LEU A 35 15.85 -12.36 17.43
C LEU A 35 14.59 -11.94 18.19
N GLU A 36 14.68 -11.66 19.49
CA GLU A 36 13.57 -11.06 20.25
C GLU A 36 13.26 -9.62 19.82
N ALA A 37 14.28 -8.84 19.46
CA ALA A 37 14.13 -7.51 18.89
C ALA A 37 13.50 -7.58 17.49
N PHE A 38 13.74 -8.63 16.70
CA PHE A 38 13.10 -8.85 15.40
C PHE A 38 11.67 -9.40 15.49
N LEU A 39 11.42 -10.31 16.45
CA LEU A 39 10.11 -10.96 16.64
C LEU A 39 9.15 -10.14 17.53
N GLY A 40 9.57 -8.95 17.97
CA GLY A 40 8.74 -8.04 18.76
C GLY A 40 8.60 -8.39 20.25
N GLY A 41 9.35 -9.38 20.76
CA GLY A 41 9.19 -9.90 22.11
C GLY A 41 7.84 -10.61 22.30
N ARG A 42 7.83 -11.71 23.07
CA ARG A 42 6.62 -12.53 23.33
C ARG A 42 5.56 -11.81 24.20
N THR A 43 5.58 -10.48 24.27
CA THR A 43 4.81 -9.63 25.18
C THR A 43 3.92 -8.60 24.47
N LEU A 44 3.85 -8.61 23.13
CA LEU A 44 2.97 -7.68 22.43
C LEU A 44 1.50 -8.06 22.67
N PRO A 45 0.66 -7.14 23.18
CA PRO A 45 -0.75 -7.41 23.39
C PRO A 45 -1.44 -7.72 22.07
N ALA A 46 -2.39 -8.66 22.08
CA ALA A 46 -3.12 -9.11 20.88
C ALA A 46 -3.76 -7.95 20.09
N ALA A 47 -4.20 -6.90 20.79
CA ALA A 47 -4.70 -5.67 20.19
C ALA A 47 -3.62 -4.92 19.38
N ALA A 48 -2.38 -4.80 19.89
CA ALA A 48 -1.28 -4.18 19.15
C ALA A 48 -0.87 -5.00 17.93
N LEU A 49 -0.96 -6.34 18.02
CA LEU A 49 -0.74 -7.21 16.87
C LEU A 49 -1.80 -7.03 15.79
N ALA A 50 -3.08 -6.93 16.16
CA ALA A 50 -4.18 -6.68 15.22
C ALA A 50 -4.06 -5.31 14.53
N VAL A 51 -3.75 -4.27 15.30
CA VAL A 51 -3.51 -2.91 14.75
C VAL A 51 -2.26 -2.87 13.86
N SER A 52 -1.23 -3.66 14.17
CA SER A 52 -0.05 -3.78 13.30
C SER A 52 -0.37 -4.46 11.97
N VAL A 53 -1.24 -5.47 11.94
CA VAL A 53 -1.77 -6.04 10.68
C VAL A 53 -2.49 -4.96 9.88
N LEU A 54 -3.34 -4.19 10.57
CA LEU A 54 -4.12 -3.11 10.00
C LEU A 54 -3.21 -2.06 9.31
N ALA A 55 -2.19 -1.62 10.03
CA ALA A 55 -1.18 -0.68 9.54
C ALA A 55 -0.37 -1.24 8.36
N SER A 56 -0.13 -2.55 8.33
CA SER A 56 0.64 -3.21 7.26
C SER A 56 -0.13 -3.34 5.94
N VAL A 57 -1.46 -3.16 5.98
CA VAL A 57 -2.33 -3.22 4.79
C VAL A 57 -2.81 -1.85 4.35
N ALA A 58 -2.98 -0.93 5.30
CA ALA A 58 -3.30 0.46 5.01
C ALA A 58 -2.08 1.17 4.41
N THR A 59 -2.17 1.53 3.14
CA THR A 59 -1.09 2.22 2.42
C THR A 59 -1.63 3.47 1.73
N ALA A 60 -0.76 4.44 1.49
CA ALA A 60 -1.13 5.63 0.72
C ALA A 60 -1.62 5.29 -0.69
N VAL A 61 -1.04 4.24 -1.29
CA VAL A 61 -1.45 3.67 -2.58
C VAL A 61 -2.91 3.22 -2.53
N GLY A 62 -3.33 2.59 -1.42
CA GLY A 62 -4.71 2.12 -1.28
C GLY A 62 -5.75 3.24 -1.22
N VAL A 63 -5.42 4.36 -0.57
CA VAL A 63 -6.35 5.49 -0.39
C VAL A 63 -6.44 6.37 -1.65
N VAL A 64 -5.32 6.56 -2.35
CA VAL A 64 -5.23 7.50 -3.48
C VAL A 64 -5.19 6.79 -4.82
N SER A 65 -4.23 5.87 -4.99
CA SER A 65 -3.98 5.25 -6.29
C SER A 65 -5.01 4.21 -6.68
N PHE A 66 -5.49 3.36 -5.76
CA PHE A 66 -6.61 2.44 -6.08
C PHE A 66 -7.90 3.20 -6.36
N VAL A 67 -8.19 4.28 -5.63
CA VAL A 67 -9.37 5.12 -5.91
C VAL A 67 -9.26 5.80 -7.28
N GLY A 68 -8.08 6.31 -7.64
CA GLY A 68 -7.81 6.81 -8.99
C GLY A 68 -7.96 5.74 -10.06
N HIS A 69 -7.50 4.51 -9.77
CA HIS A 69 -7.67 3.36 -10.66
C HIS A 69 -9.14 3.00 -10.88
N TYR A 70 -9.92 2.93 -9.80
CA TYR A 70 -11.35 2.67 -9.88
C TYR A 70 -12.08 3.72 -10.72
N TYR A 71 -11.68 4.98 -10.60
CA TYR A 71 -12.22 6.06 -11.41
C TYR A 71 -11.88 5.93 -12.90
N ALA A 72 -10.65 5.54 -13.24
CA ALA A 72 -10.17 5.46 -14.62
C ALA A 72 -10.61 4.18 -15.36
N PHE A 73 -10.53 3.04 -14.69
CA PHE A 73 -10.64 1.71 -15.31
C PHE A 73 -11.74 0.82 -14.71
N GLY A 74 -12.40 1.27 -13.64
CA GLY A 74 -13.42 0.50 -12.93
C GLY A 74 -12.86 -0.48 -11.90
N PHE A 75 -13.69 -1.43 -11.49
CA PHE A 75 -13.49 -2.32 -10.34
C PHE A 75 -12.86 -3.67 -10.72
N HIS A 76 -12.26 -3.80 -11.91
CA HIS A 76 -11.63 -5.04 -12.37
C HIS A 76 -10.49 -5.50 -11.45
N LEU A 77 -9.77 -4.56 -10.86
CA LEU A 77 -8.67 -4.82 -9.93
C LEU A 77 -9.14 -5.47 -8.62
N ASP A 78 -10.44 -5.39 -8.27
CA ASP A 78 -10.97 -6.02 -7.04
C ASP A 78 -10.91 -7.54 -7.09
N TRP A 79 -10.78 -8.13 -8.27
CA TRP A 79 -10.50 -9.57 -8.40
C TRP A 79 -9.15 -9.98 -7.80
N ALA A 80 -8.25 -9.02 -7.55
CA ALA A 80 -7.06 -9.24 -6.73
C ALA A 80 -7.41 -9.68 -5.30
N LEU A 81 -8.56 -9.27 -4.76
CA LEU A 81 -9.06 -9.68 -3.44
C LEU A 81 -9.38 -11.19 -3.39
N VAL A 82 -9.59 -11.83 -4.54
CA VAL A 82 -9.75 -13.29 -4.63
C VAL A 82 -8.40 -13.96 -4.90
N GLY A 83 -7.57 -13.37 -5.77
CA GLY A 83 -6.25 -13.90 -6.13
C GLY A 83 -5.28 -13.96 -4.94
N ILE A 84 -5.19 -12.89 -4.15
CA ILE A 84 -4.23 -12.80 -3.03
C ILE A 84 -4.53 -13.86 -1.94
N PRO A 85 -5.78 -14.04 -1.45
CA PRO A 85 -6.08 -15.10 -0.49
C PRO A 85 -5.85 -16.50 -1.05
N LEU A 86 -6.12 -16.73 -2.35
CA LEU A 86 -5.82 -18.01 -2.98
C LEU A 86 -4.32 -18.30 -2.96
N ALA A 87 -3.48 -17.32 -3.30
CA ALA A 87 -2.03 -17.43 -3.17
C ALA A 87 -1.62 -17.72 -1.71
N ALA A 88 -2.22 -17.03 -0.73
CA ALA A 88 -1.96 -17.26 0.69
C ALA A 88 -2.29 -18.70 1.13
N VAL A 89 -3.40 -19.26 0.65
CA VAL A 89 -3.79 -20.66 0.91
C VAL A 89 -2.74 -21.60 0.34
N ILE A 90 -2.32 -21.40 -0.91
CA ILE A 90 -1.29 -22.23 -1.55
C ILE A 90 0.04 -22.14 -0.79
N VAL A 91 0.46 -20.94 -0.40
CA VAL A 91 1.67 -20.72 0.42
C VAL A 91 1.57 -21.45 1.75
N SER A 92 0.42 -21.39 2.41
CA SER A 92 0.19 -22.02 3.71
C SER A 92 0.25 -23.54 3.66
N PHE A 93 -0.20 -24.17 2.56
CA PHE A 93 -0.16 -25.63 2.42
C PHE A 93 1.16 -26.16 1.86
N VAL A 94 1.88 -25.37 1.05
CA VAL A 94 3.07 -25.85 0.33
C VAL A 94 4.37 -25.31 0.93
N PHE A 95 4.46 -23.99 1.11
CA PHE A 95 5.71 -23.34 1.51
C PHE A 95 5.92 -23.36 3.03
N VAL A 96 4.86 -23.16 3.82
CA VAL A 96 4.97 -23.12 5.29
C VAL A 96 5.46 -24.46 5.86
N PRO A 97 4.90 -25.63 5.50
CA PRO A 97 5.40 -26.92 6.00
C PRO A 97 6.86 -27.16 5.59
N LEU A 98 7.23 -26.82 4.35
CA LEU A 98 8.58 -26.99 3.82
C LEU A 98 9.63 -26.21 4.63
N ILE A 99 9.38 -24.93 4.90
CA ILE A 99 10.29 -24.06 5.67
C ILE A 99 10.40 -24.55 7.12
N TYR A 100 9.27 -24.98 7.70
CA TYR A 100 9.21 -25.45 9.07
C TYR A 100 9.97 -26.76 9.27
N ASP A 101 9.75 -27.75 8.41
CA ASP A 101 10.41 -29.06 8.49
C ASP A 101 11.93 -28.93 8.34
N LEU A 102 12.38 -27.98 7.51
CA LEU A 102 13.80 -27.68 7.31
C LEU A 102 14.41 -26.78 8.39
N ARG A 103 13.61 -26.26 9.33
CA ARG A 103 14.02 -25.35 10.42
C ARG A 103 14.84 -24.15 9.95
N VAL A 104 14.53 -23.63 8.75
CA VAL A 104 15.20 -22.46 8.18
C VAL A 104 14.49 -21.18 8.59
N ALA A 105 15.27 -20.12 8.86
CA ALA A 105 14.74 -18.85 9.35
C ALA A 105 14.23 -17.94 8.22
N SER A 106 14.65 -18.21 6.98
CA SER A 106 14.39 -17.38 5.79
C SER A 106 14.19 -18.25 4.54
N VAL A 107 13.33 -17.80 3.62
CA VAL A 107 13.15 -18.43 2.29
C VAL A 107 14.45 -18.36 1.48
N PHE A 108 15.25 -17.30 1.67
CA PHE A 108 16.54 -17.17 0.99
C PHE A 108 17.54 -18.21 1.48
N GLN A 109 17.53 -18.53 2.78
CA GLN A 109 18.34 -19.61 3.33
C GLN A 109 17.98 -20.97 2.70
N TYR A 110 16.69 -21.26 2.49
CA TYR A 110 16.25 -22.45 1.76
C TYR A 110 16.82 -22.50 0.34
N LEU A 111 16.72 -21.40 -0.41
CA LEU A 111 17.24 -21.32 -1.78
C LEU A 111 18.76 -21.58 -1.84
N ARG A 112 19.51 -21.10 -0.84
CA ARG A 112 20.95 -21.38 -0.74
C ARG A 112 21.24 -22.86 -0.48
N MET A 113 20.52 -23.47 0.43
CA MET A 113 20.69 -24.90 0.74
C MET A 113 20.34 -25.79 -0.46
N ARG A 114 19.35 -25.39 -1.27
CA ARG A 114 18.84 -26.21 -2.38
C ARG A 114 19.60 -26.01 -3.70
N PHE A 115 20.03 -24.80 -4.01
CA PHE A 115 20.55 -24.41 -5.34
C PHE A 115 21.93 -23.76 -5.34
N ASP A 116 22.57 -23.58 -4.17
CA ASP A 116 23.83 -22.85 -3.95
C ASP A 116 23.65 -21.37 -3.60
N ASN A 117 24.68 -20.81 -2.98
CA ASN A 117 24.77 -19.47 -2.44
C ASN A 117 24.54 -18.37 -3.49
N LYS A 118 24.97 -18.60 -4.74
CA LYS A 118 24.74 -17.67 -5.86
C LYS A 118 23.25 -17.39 -6.07
N VAL A 119 22.43 -18.44 -6.09
CA VAL A 119 20.97 -18.32 -6.32
C VAL A 119 20.30 -17.59 -5.15
N GLY A 120 20.68 -17.92 -3.92
CA GLY A 120 20.08 -17.28 -2.76
C GLY A 120 20.47 -15.80 -2.59
N ILE A 121 21.69 -15.41 -2.97
CA ILE A 121 22.08 -13.98 -3.00
C ILE A 121 21.33 -13.24 -4.10
N THR A 122 21.22 -13.81 -5.31
CA THR A 122 20.44 -13.19 -6.39
C THR A 122 18.98 -12.98 -6.00
N ALA A 123 18.34 -13.98 -5.39
CA ALA A 123 16.96 -13.86 -4.90
C ALA A 123 16.81 -12.77 -3.84
N CYS A 124 17.78 -12.65 -2.92
CA CYS A 124 17.81 -11.58 -1.92
C CYS A 124 17.93 -10.19 -2.56
N VAL A 125 18.76 -10.02 -3.59
CA VAL A 125 18.93 -8.74 -4.31
C VAL A 125 17.67 -8.39 -5.08
N VAL A 126 17.07 -9.35 -5.79
CA VAL A 126 15.81 -9.13 -6.53
C VAL A 126 14.69 -8.72 -5.58
N TYR A 127 14.55 -9.42 -4.45
CA TYR A 127 13.55 -9.06 -3.44
C TYR A 127 13.80 -7.67 -2.87
N PHE A 128 15.06 -7.32 -2.57
CA PHE A 128 15.43 -5.98 -2.10
C PHE A 128 14.99 -4.90 -3.09
N LEU A 129 15.26 -5.08 -4.39
CA LEU A 129 14.85 -4.12 -5.42
C LEU A 129 13.33 -4.00 -5.55
N LEU A 130 12.61 -5.13 -5.57
CA LEU A 130 11.14 -5.15 -5.68
C LEU A 130 10.48 -4.46 -4.47
N SER A 131 10.90 -4.82 -3.27
CA SER A 131 10.43 -4.20 -2.02
C SER A 131 10.78 -2.71 -1.98
N GLN A 132 11.96 -2.32 -2.49
CA GLN A 132 12.33 -0.92 -2.61
C GLN A 132 11.37 -0.13 -3.51
N SER A 133 11.01 -0.68 -4.67
CA SER A 133 10.05 -0.10 -5.60
C SER A 133 8.67 0.10 -4.96
N ILE A 134 8.18 -0.87 -4.19
CA ILE A 134 6.87 -0.76 -3.51
C ILE A 134 6.81 0.45 -2.59
N GLY A 135 7.82 0.65 -1.74
CA GLY A 135 7.82 1.84 -0.88
C GLY A 135 8.13 3.14 -1.62
N ALA A 136 8.77 3.10 -2.79
CA ALA A 136 8.95 4.29 -3.62
C ALA A 136 7.60 4.76 -4.18
N VAL A 137 6.78 3.82 -4.68
CA VAL A 137 5.39 4.08 -5.10
C VAL A 137 4.57 4.62 -3.93
N GLY A 138 4.74 4.05 -2.72
CA GLY A 138 4.10 4.57 -1.51
C GLY A 138 4.43 6.03 -1.21
N ILE A 139 5.70 6.44 -1.28
CA ILE A 139 6.10 7.85 -1.08
C ILE A 139 5.52 8.72 -2.19
N PHE A 140 5.57 8.25 -3.44
CA PHE A 140 5.05 8.96 -4.60
C PHE A 140 3.56 9.26 -4.48
N SER A 141 2.72 8.29 -4.08
CA SER A 141 1.28 8.51 -3.86
C SER A 141 1.02 9.61 -2.82
N SER A 142 1.79 9.65 -1.73
CA SER A 142 1.68 10.74 -0.74
C SER A 142 2.22 12.07 -1.24
N ALA A 143 3.31 12.05 -2.00
CA ALA A 143 3.91 13.25 -2.57
C ALA A 143 2.97 13.92 -3.57
N ILE A 144 2.25 13.12 -4.38
CA ILE A 144 1.19 13.62 -5.27
C ILE A 144 0.12 14.35 -4.48
N ALA A 145 -0.36 13.77 -3.38
CA ALA A 145 -1.37 14.42 -2.56
C ALA A 145 -0.86 15.74 -1.96
N VAL A 146 0.36 15.76 -1.40
CA VAL A 146 0.97 17.00 -0.90
C VAL A 146 1.08 18.05 -2.01
N SER A 147 1.57 17.68 -3.19
CA SER A 147 1.74 18.62 -4.32
C SER A 147 0.43 19.10 -4.94
N THR A 148 -0.65 18.34 -4.78
CA THR A 148 -2.00 18.75 -5.21
C THR A 148 -2.64 19.69 -4.19
N MET A 149 -2.34 19.50 -2.90
CA MET A 149 -2.92 20.29 -1.80
C MET A 149 -2.14 21.56 -1.49
N PHE A 150 -0.84 21.55 -1.70
CA PHE A 150 0.07 22.67 -1.41
C PHE A 150 0.83 23.04 -2.68
N PRO A 151 1.22 24.32 -2.85
CA PRO A 151 2.02 24.78 -3.98
C PRO A 151 3.50 24.36 -3.82
N ILE A 152 3.75 23.07 -3.58
CA ILE A 152 5.08 22.47 -3.39
C ILE A 152 5.31 21.51 -4.56
N PRO A 153 6.40 21.65 -5.33
CA PRO A 153 6.72 20.74 -6.42
C PRO A 153 6.83 19.29 -5.96
N LEU A 154 6.35 18.36 -6.79
CA LEU A 154 6.30 16.92 -6.50
C LEU A 154 7.64 16.35 -6.04
N VAL A 155 8.75 16.80 -6.65
CA VAL A 155 10.11 16.36 -6.32
C VAL A 155 10.48 16.69 -4.87
N TYR A 156 10.18 17.91 -4.40
CA TYR A 156 10.48 18.32 -3.03
C TYR A 156 9.58 17.60 -2.02
N SER A 157 8.30 17.42 -2.34
CA SER A 157 7.38 16.62 -1.52
C SER A 157 7.88 15.19 -1.35
N ASN A 158 8.35 14.57 -2.43
CA ASN A 158 8.86 13.21 -2.42
C ASN A 158 10.14 13.06 -1.59
N ILE A 159 11.11 13.98 -1.78
CA ILE A 159 12.35 14.00 -0.98
C ILE A 159 12.03 14.23 0.50
N GLY A 160 11.13 15.17 0.81
CA GLY A 160 10.75 15.51 2.18
C GLY A 160 10.10 14.34 2.92
N ILE A 161 9.09 13.71 2.33
CA ILE A 161 8.40 12.56 2.93
C ILE A 161 9.36 11.39 3.10
N GLY A 162 10.15 11.09 2.08
CA GLY A 162 11.09 9.98 2.13
C GLY A 162 12.19 10.20 3.17
N LEU A 163 12.77 11.40 3.25
CA LEU A 163 13.81 11.72 4.23
C LEU A 163 13.25 11.67 5.66
N ALA A 164 12.08 12.27 5.90
CA ALA A 164 11.39 12.19 7.18
C ALA A 164 11.11 10.72 7.56
N GLY A 165 10.62 9.94 6.59
CA GLY A 165 10.39 8.49 6.67
C GLY A 165 11.63 7.70 7.11
N THR A 166 12.78 7.99 6.51
CA THR A 166 14.03 7.31 6.84
C THR A 166 14.59 7.74 8.19
N ILE A 167 14.56 9.04 8.51
CA ILE A 167 15.08 9.57 9.77
C ILE A 167 14.31 9.00 10.96
N TYR A 168 12.96 9.01 10.91
CA TYR A 168 12.17 8.49 12.03
C TYR A 168 12.39 6.98 12.22
N THR A 169 12.54 6.23 11.13
CA THR A 169 12.82 4.79 11.19
C THR A 169 14.19 4.53 11.82
N ALA A 170 15.21 5.29 11.40
CA ALA A 170 16.58 5.15 11.90
C ALA A 170 16.69 5.48 13.40
N LEU A 171 15.96 6.51 13.86
CA LEU A 171 15.98 6.97 15.25
C LEU A 171 15.07 6.13 16.17
N GLY A 172 13.86 5.79 15.71
CA GLY A 172 12.81 5.18 16.55
C GLY A 172 13.03 3.71 16.90
N GLY A 173 13.76 2.96 16.07
CA GLY A 173 13.89 1.50 16.21
C GLY A 173 12.55 0.77 16.10
N LEU A 174 12.55 -0.56 16.14
CA LEU A 174 11.33 -1.35 15.87
C LEU A 174 10.18 -1.01 16.83
N ARG A 175 10.45 -0.83 18.14
CA ARG A 175 9.41 -0.51 19.13
C ARG A 175 8.78 0.88 18.91
N GLY A 176 9.59 1.89 18.61
CA GLY A 176 9.08 3.24 18.35
C GLY A 176 8.26 3.31 17.06
N VAL A 177 8.72 2.60 16.02
CA VAL A 177 8.01 2.48 14.74
C VAL A 177 6.63 1.83 14.93
N VAL A 178 6.54 0.71 15.66
CA VAL A 178 5.26 0.02 15.88
C VAL A 178 4.24 0.91 16.60
N TRP A 179 4.65 1.71 17.58
CA TRP A 179 3.74 2.63 18.26
C TRP A 179 3.27 3.77 17.34
N ALA A 180 4.16 4.31 16.51
CA ALA A 180 3.79 5.31 15.50
C ALA A 180 2.80 4.73 14.48
N ASP A 181 3.06 3.53 13.98
CA ASP A 181 2.19 2.82 13.03
C ASP A 181 0.78 2.60 13.62
N CYS A 182 0.68 2.26 14.90
CA CYS A 182 -0.61 2.11 15.57
C CYS A 182 -1.42 3.40 15.59
N ILE A 183 -0.79 4.54 15.87
CA ILE A 183 -1.47 5.85 15.88
C ILE A 183 -1.87 6.25 14.45
N GLN A 184 -0.97 6.03 13.49
CA GLN A 184 -1.22 6.36 12.08
C GLN A 184 -2.34 5.52 11.47
N ALA A 185 -2.47 4.24 11.85
CA ALA A 185 -3.50 3.34 11.35
C ALA A 185 -4.92 3.90 11.58
N PHE A 186 -5.19 4.49 12.75
CA PHE A 186 -6.50 5.11 13.02
C PHE A 186 -6.81 6.24 12.04
N VAL A 187 -5.83 7.09 11.75
CA VAL A 187 -5.99 8.22 10.84
C VAL A 187 -6.20 7.74 9.39
N MET A 188 -5.51 6.67 9.00
CA MET A 188 -5.66 6.06 7.66
C MET A 188 -7.05 5.49 7.41
N PHE A 189 -7.70 4.91 8.43
CA PHE A 189 -9.08 4.39 8.30
C PHE A 189 -10.11 5.50 8.29
N PHE A 190 -9.88 6.56 9.08
CA PHE A 190 -10.80 7.68 9.17
C PHE A 190 -10.88 8.47 7.86
N SER A 191 -9.75 8.64 7.17
CA SER A 191 -9.63 9.36 5.90
C SER A 191 -10.67 8.97 4.82
N PRO A 192 -10.74 7.70 4.36
CA PRO A 192 -11.72 7.28 3.35
C PRO A 192 -13.17 7.36 3.87
N ILE A 193 -13.42 7.09 5.15
CA ILE A 193 -14.75 7.21 5.75
C ILE A 193 -15.26 8.66 5.67
N VAL A 194 -14.40 9.65 5.95
CA VAL A 194 -14.74 11.07 5.83
C VAL A 194 -15.11 11.43 4.39
N ILE A 195 -14.37 10.92 3.40
CA ILE A 195 -14.66 11.15 1.98
C ILE A 195 -16.06 10.64 1.65
N ILE A 196 -16.38 9.40 2.01
CA ILE A 196 -17.70 8.79 1.76
C ILE A 196 -18.82 9.63 2.39
N ILE A 197 -18.69 9.97 3.68
CA ILE A 197 -19.70 10.76 4.39
C ILE A 197 -19.87 12.14 3.75
N LYS A 198 -18.77 12.81 3.37
CA LYS A 198 -18.84 14.14 2.76
C LYS A 198 -19.47 14.12 1.38
N VAL A 199 -19.15 13.12 0.55
CA VAL A 199 -19.79 12.95 -0.76
C VAL A 199 -21.31 12.78 -0.58
N LEU A 200 -21.73 11.92 0.34
CA LEU A 200 -23.16 11.70 0.61
C LEU A 200 -23.86 12.95 1.15
N TYR A 201 -23.19 13.71 2.02
CA TYR A 201 -23.72 14.98 2.52
C TYR A 201 -23.86 16.00 1.39
N ASP A 202 -22.81 16.21 0.61
CA ASP A 202 -22.80 17.20 -0.47
C ASP A 202 -23.82 16.85 -1.55
N ALA A 203 -23.93 15.57 -1.92
CA ALA A 203 -24.87 15.10 -2.93
C ALA A 203 -26.33 15.43 -2.60
N ASN A 204 -26.69 15.47 -1.31
CA ASN A 204 -28.03 15.85 -0.85
C ASN A 204 -28.25 17.38 -0.82
N THR A 205 -27.18 18.17 -0.88
CA THR A 205 -27.24 19.64 -0.81
C THR A 205 -27.15 20.32 -2.19
N VAL A 206 -26.57 19.65 -3.19
CA VAL A 206 -26.39 20.21 -4.53
C VAL A 206 -27.72 20.27 -5.29
N THR A 207 -28.02 21.43 -5.88
CA THR A 207 -29.17 21.63 -6.77
C THR A 207 -28.69 22.16 -8.13
N PRO A 208 -29.06 21.54 -9.27
CA PRO A 208 -29.87 20.32 -9.40
C PRO A 208 -29.16 19.06 -8.85
N PRO A 209 -29.91 18.04 -8.40
CA PRO A 209 -29.31 16.83 -7.84
C PRO A 209 -28.47 16.10 -8.89
N LEU A 210 -27.36 15.50 -8.45
CA LEU A 210 -26.56 14.59 -9.26
C LEU A 210 -27.45 13.46 -9.79
N ARG A 211 -27.23 13.01 -11.03
CA ARG A 211 -28.11 11.94 -11.56
C ARG A 211 -27.90 10.62 -10.78
N PRO A 212 -28.87 9.70 -10.80
CA PRO A 212 -28.79 8.45 -10.05
C PRO A 212 -27.69 7.52 -10.57
N MET A 213 -27.12 6.70 -9.67
CA MET A 213 -26.08 5.70 -10.04
C MET A 213 -26.62 4.56 -10.93
N SER A 214 -27.94 4.46 -11.13
CA SER A 214 -28.59 3.43 -11.96
C SER A 214 -28.17 3.46 -13.41
N ASP A 215 -27.73 4.62 -13.91
CA ASP A 215 -27.32 4.80 -15.30
C ASP A 215 -25.88 4.32 -15.55
N VAL A 216 -25.12 4.09 -14.48
CA VAL A 216 -23.76 3.57 -14.55
C VAL A 216 -23.84 2.05 -14.55
N ASN A 217 -23.30 1.42 -15.59
CA ASN A 217 -23.23 -0.03 -15.68
C ASN A 217 -22.14 -0.58 -14.74
N VAL A 218 -22.42 -0.57 -13.43
CA VAL A 218 -21.50 -1.06 -12.39
C VAL A 218 -21.13 -2.54 -12.63
N THR A 219 -22.06 -3.32 -13.21
CA THR A 219 -21.80 -4.71 -13.58
C THR A 219 -20.70 -4.82 -14.63
N GLU A 220 -20.70 -3.95 -15.63
CA GLU A 220 -19.62 -3.91 -16.63
C GLU A 220 -18.31 -3.40 -16.03
N MET A 221 -18.35 -2.45 -15.09
CA MET A 221 -17.16 -1.95 -14.39
C MET A 221 -16.50 -2.99 -13.47
N ALA A 222 -17.27 -3.93 -12.92
CA ALA A 222 -16.75 -4.95 -11.98
C ALA A 222 -16.56 -6.34 -12.61
N PHE A 223 -17.43 -6.73 -13.56
CA PHE A 223 -17.54 -8.09 -14.08
C PHE A 223 -17.35 -8.16 -15.60
N ARG A 224 -16.24 -7.60 -16.11
CA ARG A 224 -15.84 -7.80 -17.50
C ARG A 224 -15.14 -9.15 -17.68
N LEU A 225 -15.95 -10.19 -17.91
CA LEU A 225 -15.53 -11.60 -18.04
C LEU A 225 -14.81 -11.95 -19.35
N THR A 226 -14.77 -11.02 -20.31
CA THR A 226 -14.16 -11.24 -21.62
C THR A 226 -12.65 -11.49 -21.47
N PHE A 227 -12.18 -12.65 -21.92
CA PHE A 227 -10.76 -12.98 -21.93
C PHE A 227 -10.10 -12.34 -23.15
N ASP A 228 -9.54 -11.15 -22.96
CA ASP A 228 -8.83 -10.41 -24.00
C ASP A 228 -7.48 -9.91 -23.47
N ILE A 229 -6.40 -10.46 -24.03
CA ILE A 229 -5.02 -10.19 -23.62
C ILE A 229 -4.56 -8.79 -24.10
N THR A 230 -5.29 -8.16 -25.03
CA THR A 230 -4.97 -6.82 -25.54
C THR A 230 -5.48 -5.70 -24.65
N ASN A 231 -6.44 -5.99 -23.78
CA ASN A 231 -6.92 -5.03 -22.78
C ASN A 231 -6.12 -5.20 -21.49
N ASP A 232 -5.46 -4.13 -21.06
CA ASP A 232 -4.66 -4.11 -19.83
C ASP A 232 -5.52 -4.42 -18.58
N GLU A 233 -6.80 -4.02 -18.60
CA GLU A 233 -7.72 -4.08 -17.47
C GLU A 233 -8.92 -4.99 -17.78
N ASN A 234 -8.86 -6.23 -17.29
CA ASN A 234 -9.95 -7.20 -17.33
C ASN A 234 -9.96 -8.06 -16.05
N LEU A 235 -11.02 -8.84 -15.85
CA LEU A 235 -11.16 -9.68 -14.65
C LEU A 235 -9.97 -10.64 -14.47
N TRP A 236 -9.47 -11.19 -15.56
CA TRP A 236 -8.38 -12.16 -15.56
C TRP A 236 -7.03 -11.51 -15.28
N SER A 237 -6.79 -10.28 -15.74
CA SER A 237 -5.56 -9.54 -15.40
C SER A 237 -5.55 -9.19 -13.91
N GLY A 238 -6.69 -8.78 -13.33
CA GLY A 238 -6.84 -8.58 -11.89
C GLY A 238 -6.60 -9.86 -11.08
N PHE A 239 -7.26 -10.97 -11.44
CA PHE A 239 -7.14 -12.24 -10.71
C PHE A 239 -5.76 -12.90 -10.89
N ALA A 240 -5.34 -13.12 -12.14
CA ALA A 240 -4.10 -13.85 -12.44
C ALA A 240 -2.85 -12.99 -12.17
N GLY A 241 -2.92 -11.67 -12.40
CA GLY A 241 -1.84 -10.74 -12.09
C GLY A 241 -1.61 -10.57 -10.58
N ALA A 242 -2.67 -10.69 -9.77
CA ALA A 242 -2.56 -10.61 -8.32
C ALA A 242 -1.96 -11.87 -7.67
N LEU A 243 -1.94 -13.02 -8.35
CA LEU A 243 -1.40 -14.26 -7.80
C LEU A 243 0.11 -14.16 -7.53
N PRO A 244 0.99 -13.79 -8.50
CA PRO A 244 2.41 -13.56 -8.23
C PRO A 244 2.66 -12.55 -7.11
N PHE A 245 1.88 -11.45 -7.09
CA PHE A 245 1.97 -10.45 -6.03
C PHE A 245 1.62 -11.05 -4.67
N GLY A 246 0.54 -11.83 -4.59
CA GLY A 246 0.13 -12.58 -3.42
C GLY A 246 1.22 -13.55 -2.95
N PHE A 247 1.85 -14.30 -3.86
CA PHE A 247 2.96 -15.19 -3.53
C PHE A 247 4.18 -14.46 -2.96
N VAL A 248 4.56 -13.31 -3.51
CA VAL A 248 5.67 -12.51 -2.98
C VAL A 248 5.32 -11.98 -1.59
N ARG A 249 4.14 -11.39 -1.43
CA ARG A 249 3.70 -10.75 -0.18
C ARG A 249 3.44 -11.75 0.94
N THR A 250 2.88 -12.92 0.62
CA THR A 250 2.53 -13.93 1.62
C THR A 250 3.62 -15.00 1.78
N GLY A 251 4.46 -15.24 0.78
CA GLY A 251 5.51 -16.24 0.84
C GLY A 251 6.85 -15.71 1.37
N PHE A 252 7.22 -14.49 0.99
CA PHE A 252 8.56 -13.93 1.30
C PHE A 252 8.54 -12.85 2.38
N ASP A 253 7.42 -12.16 2.58
CA ASP A 253 7.32 -11.13 3.62
C ASP A 253 7.06 -11.75 4.99
N GLN A 254 8.14 -12.01 5.73
CA GLN A 254 8.13 -12.66 7.03
C GLN A 254 7.26 -11.92 8.07
N MET A 255 6.99 -10.63 7.85
CA MET A 255 6.10 -9.82 8.70
C MET A 255 4.61 -10.13 8.48
N VAL A 256 4.19 -10.56 7.28
CA VAL A 256 2.77 -10.73 6.95
C VAL A 256 2.25 -12.11 7.42
N VAL A 257 3.02 -13.17 7.22
CA VAL A 257 2.65 -14.56 7.59
C VAL A 257 2.43 -14.72 9.09
N GLN A 258 3.29 -14.13 9.91
CA GLN A 258 3.20 -14.25 11.37
C GLN A 258 2.01 -13.50 11.96
N ARG A 259 1.47 -12.51 11.23
CA ARG A 259 0.47 -11.56 11.76
C ARG A 259 -0.97 -11.86 11.28
N ILE A 260 -1.17 -12.61 10.18
CA ILE A 260 -2.51 -12.95 9.63
C ILE A 260 -3.31 -13.97 10.48
N ALA A 261 -2.68 -14.64 11.44
CA ALA A 261 -3.17 -15.89 12.04
C ALA A 261 -4.43 -15.85 12.93
N LEU A 262 -4.89 -14.72 13.49
CA LEU A 262 -6.02 -14.77 14.46
C LEU A 262 -7.12 -13.70 14.32
N ALA A 263 -6.91 -12.57 13.64
CA ALA A 263 -7.95 -11.55 13.45
C ALA A 263 -7.76 -10.65 12.21
N GLY A 264 -6.60 -10.73 11.56
CA GLY A 264 -6.21 -9.88 10.43
C GLY A 264 -7.12 -9.89 9.20
N PRO A 265 -7.65 -11.05 8.74
CA PRO A 265 -8.36 -11.12 7.47
C PRO A 265 -9.62 -10.26 7.41
N ILE A 266 -10.38 -10.19 8.51
CA ILE A 266 -11.64 -9.42 8.57
C ILE A 266 -11.36 -7.94 8.40
N PHE A 267 -10.38 -7.40 9.14
CA PHE A 267 -10.02 -6.00 9.05
C PHE A 267 -9.47 -5.61 7.68
N VAL A 268 -8.73 -6.51 7.04
CA VAL A 268 -8.23 -6.32 5.68
C VAL A 268 -9.40 -6.23 4.70
N LEU A 269 -10.36 -7.16 4.76
CA LEU A 269 -11.57 -7.12 3.94
C LEU A 269 -12.36 -5.82 4.16
N VAL A 270 -12.56 -5.41 5.41
CA VAL A 270 -13.25 -4.15 5.75
C VAL A 270 -12.54 -2.95 5.13
N TYR A 271 -11.21 -2.91 5.18
CA TYR A 271 -10.44 -1.81 4.58
C TYR A 271 -10.58 -1.75 3.06
N PHE A 272 -10.52 -2.90 2.38
CA PHE A 272 -10.73 -2.96 0.93
C PHE A 272 -12.14 -2.49 0.55
N ILE A 273 -13.18 -2.96 1.26
CA ILE A 273 -14.56 -2.52 1.04
C ILE A 273 -14.70 -1.01 1.24
N ILE A 274 -14.07 -0.43 2.27
CA ILE A 274 -14.07 1.02 2.48
C ILE A 274 -13.38 1.75 1.30
N GLY A 275 -12.29 1.19 0.77
CA GLY A 275 -11.61 1.71 -0.42
C GLY A 275 -12.50 1.68 -1.67
N GLU A 276 -13.16 0.55 -1.93
CA GLU A 276 -14.12 0.39 -3.04
C GLU A 276 -15.28 1.39 -2.92
N LEU A 277 -15.87 1.52 -1.73
CA LEU A 277 -16.93 2.50 -1.46
C LEU A 277 -16.44 3.94 -1.66
N THR A 278 -15.17 4.23 -1.34
CA THR A 278 -14.55 5.53 -1.62
C THR A 278 -14.43 5.74 -3.14
N GLY A 279 -14.01 4.72 -3.89
CA GLY A 279 -14.02 4.69 -5.35
C GLY A 279 -15.38 5.02 -5.95
N VAL A 280 -16.42 4.28 -5.54
CA VAL A 280 -17.81 4.52 -5.96
C VAL A 280 -18.25 5.95 -5.62
N SER A 281 -17.91 6.45 -4.43
CA SER A 281 -18.28 7.80 -4.00
C SER A 281 -17.64 8.88 -4.88
N ILE A 282 -16.37 8.73 -5.23
CA ILE A 282 -15.64 9.67 -6.09
C ILE A 282 -16.16 9.62 -7.53
N ILE A 283 -16.43 8.42 -8.07
CA ILE A 283 -17.08 8.25 -9.37
C ILE A 283 -18.45 8.94 -9.38
N TYR A 284 -19.25 8.71 -8.33
CA TYR A 284 -20.56 9.33 -8.18
C TYR A 284 -20.51 10.85 -8.10
N TRP A 285 -19.46 11.43 -7.51
CA TRP A 285 -19.31 12.87 -7.41
C TRP A 285 -18.89 13.53 -8.74
N PHE A 286 -17.90 12.94 -9.44
CA PHE A 286 -17.32 13.53 -10.66
C PHE A 286 -17.98 13.04 -11.96
N ARG A 287 -19.01 12.20 -11.89
CA ARG A 287 -19.76 11.68 -13.05
C ARG A 287 -20.19 12.72 -14.09
N ASP A 288 -20.63 13.90 -13.64
CA ASP A 288 -21.24 14.92 -14.50
C ASP A 288 -20.19 15.97 -14.92
N CYS A 289 -19.04 16.00 -14.24
CA CYS A 289 -17.94 16.92 -14.50
C CYS A 289 -16.61 16.24 -14.18
N ASP A 290 -16.02 15.62 -15.20
CA ASP A 290 -14.74 14.93 -15.08
C ASP A 290 -13.59 15.95 -14.92
N PRO A 291 -12.85 15.93 -13.79
CA PRO A 291 -11.77 16.88 -13.53
C PRO A 291 -10.53 16.66 -14.41
N VAL A 292 -10.33 15.45 -14.95
CA VAL A 292 -9.24 15.11 -15.88
C VAL A 292 -9.55 15.69 -17.26
N LEU A 293 -10.76 15.48 -17.77
CA LEU A 293 -11.18 16.00 -19.08
C LEU A 293 -11.25 17.53 -19.09
N HIS A 294 -11.63 18.14 -17.96
CA HIS A 294 -11.62 19.59 -17.80
C HIS A 294 -10.21 20.18 -17.60
N GLY A 295 -9.17 19.35 -17.48
CA GLY A 295 -7.79 19.80 -17.29
C GLY A 295 -7.48 20.33 -15.88
N ALA A 296 -8.36 20.09 -14.90
CA ALA A 296 -8.14 20.51 -13.52
C ALA A 296 -7.09 19.63 -12.80
N ILE A 297 -6.95 18.37 -13.24
CA ILE A 297 -5.90 17.44 -12.78
C ILE A 297 -5.19 16.78 -13.97
N LYS A 298 -3.91 16.43 -13.78
CA LYS A 298 -3.06 15.81 -14.81
C LYS A 298 -2.96 14.29 -14.68
N SER A 299 -3.20 13.76 -13.49
CA SER A 299 -3.16 12.33 -13.18
C SER A 299 -4.38 11.89 -12.38
N TYR A 300 -4.84 10.66 -12.61
CA TYR A 300 -5.92 10.04 -11.83
C TYR A 300 -5.57 9.90 -10.34
N ASP A 301 -4.28 9.78 -9.99
CA ASP A 301 -3.82 9.80 -8.58
C ASP A 301 -4.12 11.14 -7.88
N GLN A 302 -4.42 12.21 -8.62
CA GLN A 302 -4.76 13.51 -8.02
C GLN A 302 -6.24 13.64 -7.66
N ILE A 303 -7.10 12.69 -8.06
CA ILE A 303 -8.56 12.87 -7.95
C ILE A 303 -9.04 12.98 -6.50
N VAL A 304 -8.52 12.14 -5.61
CA VAL A 304 -8.88 12.18 -4.18
C VAL A 304 -8.34 13.43 -3.50
N PRO A 305 -7.03 13.77 -3.63
CA PRO A 305 -6.52 15.04 -3.10
C PRO A 305 -7.24 16.28 -3.66
N TYR A 306 -7.60 16.27 -4.94
CA TYR A 306 -8.34 17.34 -5.59
C TYR A 306 -9.75 17.50 -5.00
N TYR A 307 -10.48 16.40 -4.82
CA TYR A 307 -11.77 16.39 -4.13
C TYR A 307 -11.63 16.98 -2.71
N MET A 308 -10.65 16.51 -1.94
CA MET A 308 -10.41 16.98 -0.58
C MET A 308 -10.12 18.48 -0.51
N MET A 309 -9.40 19.02 -1.48
CA MET A 309 -9.11 20.46 -1.54
C MET A 309 -10.32 21.30 -1.88
N LYS A 310 -11.13 20.85 -2.85
CA LYS A 310 -12.27 21.60 -3.34
C LYS A 310 -13.46 21.54 -2.39
N ASN A 311 -13.78 20.36 -1.87
CA ASN A 311 -15.01 20.09 -1.14
C ASN A 311 -14.87 20.19 0.38
N LEU A 312 -13.66 20.12 0.93
CA LEU A 312 -13.41 20.28 2.38
C LEU A 312 -12.65 21.58 2.68
N ALA A 313 -12.77 22.60 1.82
CA ALA A 313 -12.17 23.92 2.03
C ALA A 313 -12.59 24.52 3.38
N ASP A 314 -13.87 24.38 3.74
CA ASP A 314 -14.44 24.95 4.98
C ASP A 314 -14.00 24.23 6.26
N VAL A 315 -13.43 23.02 6.14
CA VAL A 315 -13.00 22.22 7.30
C VAL A 315 -11.50 21.90 7.18
N PRO A 316 -10.60 22.87 7.47
CA PRO A 316 -9.15 22.71 7.33
C PRO A 316 -8.58 21.55 8.16
N ILE A 317 -9.20 21.26 9.31
CA ILE A 317 -8.78 20.18 10.21
C ILE A 317 -8.85 18.81 9.50
N LEU A 318 -9.91 18.55 8.73
CA LEU A 318 -10.08 17.28 8.03
C LEU A 318 -9.08 17.12 6.87
N ARG A 319 -8.75 18.22 6.18
CA ARG A 319 -7.70 18.24 5.13
C ARG A 319 -6.33 17.91 5.73
N GLY A 320 -5.99 18.51 6.87
CA GLY A 320 -4.74 18.23 7.58
C GLY A 320 -4.68 16.78 8.09
N LEU A 321 -5.80 16.26 8.61
CA LEU A 321 -5.88 14.88 9.12
C LEU A 321 -5.75 13.85 7.99
N PHE A 322 -6.40 14.09 6.84
CA PHE A 322 -6.24 13.28 5.63
C PHE A 322 -4.77 13.21 5.19
N LEU A 323 -4.12 14.37 5.10
CA LEU A 323 -2.72 14.44 4.68
C LEU A 323 -1.79 13.76 5.68
N ALA A 324 -2.01 13.97 6.98
CA ALA A 324 -1.24 13.33 8.04
C ALA A 324 -1.39 11.80 8.00
N GLY A 325 -2.60 11.29 7.72
CA GLY A 325 -2.86 9.88 7.53
C GLY A 325 -2.12 9.31 6.31
N LEU A 326 -2.15 10.03 5.19
CA LEU A 326 -1.53 9.58 3.94
C LEU A 326 0.01 9.56 4.04
N VAL A 327 0.60 10.67 4.49
CA VAL A 327 2.04 10.74 4.75
C VAL A 327 2.44 9.71 5.80
N GLY A 328 1.65 9.55 6.85
CA GLY A 328 1.78 8.48 7.85
C GLY A 328 1.86 7.10 7.20
N ALA A 329 0.94 6.77 6.30
CA ALA A 329 0.88 5.49 5.60
C ALA A 329 2.14 5.20 4.78
N SER A 330 2.64 6.20 4.06
CA SER A 330 3.89 6.07 3.31
C SER A 330 5.07 5.88 4.25
N THR A 331 5.14 6.65 5.34
CA THR A 331 6.22 6.52 6.32
C THR A 331 6.21 5.12 6.96
N SER A 332 5.05 4.62 7.38
CA SER A 332 4.87 3.28 7.93
C SER A 332 5.35 2.19 6.95
N THR A 333 4.97 2.30 5.67
CA THR A 333 5.43 1.40 4.61
C THR A 333 6.96 1.45 4.46
N VAL A 334 7.54 2.65 4.44
CA VAL A 334 9.00 2.85 4.36
C VAL A 334 9.71 2.19 5.53
N SER A 335 9.22 2.39 6.75
CA SER A 335 9.85 1.82 7.95
C SER A 335 9.79 0.30 7.97
N SER A 336 8.66 -0.29 7.56
CA SER A 336 8.50 -1.73 7.44
C SER A 336 9.51 -2.32 6.45
N ILE A 337 9.65 -1.70 5.28
CA ILE A 337 10.61 -2.15 4.26
C ILE A 337 12.05 -2.02 4.75
N VAL A 338 12.40 -0.89 5.35
CA VAL A 338 13.75 -0.66 5.91
C VAL A 338 14.07 -1.69 6.99
N ASN A 339 13.13 -1.97 7.89
CA ASN A 339 13.31 -2.96 8.96
C ASN A 339 13.45 -4.38 8.39
N SER A 340 12.63 -4.76 7.42
CA SER A 340 12.72 -6.07 6.74
C SER A 340 14.03 -6.23 5.98
N HIS A 341 14.49 -5.20 5.26
CA HIS A 341 15.76 -5.21 4.56
C HIS A 341 16.94 -5.36 5.52
N ALA A 342 16.91 -4.64 6.63
CA ALA A 342 17.94 -4.74 7.64
C ALA A 342 17.98 -6.16 8.25
N ALA A 343 16.81 -6.76 8.51
CA ALA A 343 16.69 -8.14 8.99
C ALA A 343 17.27 -9.16 7.99
N ILE A 344 16.85 -9.10 6.73
CA ILE A 344 17.32 -10.00 5.67
C ILE A 344 18.82 -9.84 5.45
N PHE A 345 19.31 -8.61 5.37
CA PHE A 345 20.75 -8.38 5.23
C PHE A 345 21.53 -8.95 6.41
N TYR A 346 21.05 -8.77 7.64
CA TYR A 346 21.72 -9.31 8.81
C TYR A 346 21.73 -10.85 8.83
N VAL A 347 20.57 -11.48 8.65
CA VAL A 347 20.41 -12.94 8.74
C VAL A 347 21.04 -13.65 7.54
N ASP A 348 20.75 -13.16 6.34
CA ASP A 348 21.14 -13.83 5.10
C ASP A 348 22.47 -13.32 4.56
N VAL A 349 22.86 -12.05 4.71
CA VAL A 349 24.13 -11.56 4.12
C VAL A 349 25.26 -11.55 5.13
N VAL A 350 25.03 -11.18 6.38
CA VAL A 350 26.12 -10.95 7.34
C VAL A 350 26.43 -12.20 8.17
N THR A 351 25.41 -12.77 8.81
CA THR A 351 25.57 -13.91 9.74
C THR A 351 26.30 -15.12 9.14
N PRO A 352 26.15 -15.46 7.84
CA PRO A 352 26.88 -16.58 7.24
C PRO A 352 28.39 -16.36 7.10
N TYR A 353 28.88 -15.11 7.09
CA TYR A 353 30.29 -14.80 6.88
C TYR A 353 30.95 -14.15 8.10
N VAL A 354 30.19 -13.46 8.95
CA VAL A 354 30.72 -12.70 10.09
C VAL A 354 29.79 -12.84 11.29
N LYS A 355 30.34 -13.27 12.43
CA LYS A 355 29.66 -13.18 13.73
C LYS A 355 29.80 -11.76 14.28
N LEU A 356 28.74 -10.96 14.19
CA LEU A 356 28.71 -9.62 14.77
C LEU A 356 28.17 -9.63 16.21
N ASN A 357 28.69 -8.72 17.03
CA ASN A 357 28.14 -8.41 18.35
C ASN A 357 26.83 -7.60 18.18
N GLU A 358 25.86 -7.79 19.07
CA GLU A 358 24.49 -7.26 18.95
C GLU A 358 24.45 -5.73 18.75
N LYS A 359 25.31 -4.99 19.46
CA LYS A 359 25.42 -3.53 19.31
C LYS A 359 25.90 -3.11 17.92
N LYS A 360 26.82 -3.87 17.32
CA LYS A 360 27.33 -3.60 15.96
C LYS A 360 26.30 -4.00 14.90
N ALA A 361 25.55 -5.07 15.13
CA ALA A 361 24.45 -5.48 14.26
C ALA A 361 23.40 -4.37 14.13
N VAL A 362 22.97 -3.79 15.26
CA VAL A 362 22.00 -2.68 15.27
C VAL A 362 22.53 -1.44 14.54
N ILE A 363 23.82 -1.12 14.67
CA ILE A 363 24.43 0.02 13.96
C ILE A 363 24.48 -0.23 12.45
N VAL A 364 24.89 -1.41 12.02
CA VAL A 364 24.91 -1.81 10.60
C VAL A 364 23.49 -1.75 10.02
N MET A 365 22.49 -2.22 10.75
CA MET A 365 21.08 -2.15 10.36
C MET A 365 20.59 -0.71 10.17
N ARG A 366 20.95 0.20 11.09
CA ARG A 366 20.60 1.64 10.97
C ARG A 366 21.27 2.30 9.76
N LEU A 367 22.54 2.00 9.52
CA LEU A 367 23.27 2.53 8.37
C LEU A 367 22.70 2.03 7.03
N LEU A 368 22.28 0.78 6.96
CA LEU A 368 21.63 0.22 5.77
C LEU A 368 20.24 0.81 5.50
N GLY A 369 19.49 1.12 6.56
CA GLY A 369 18.22 1.83 6.43
C GLY A 369 18.39 3.22 5.81
N VAL A 370 19.45 3.94 6.18
CA VAL A 370 19.80 5.23 5.57
C VAL A 370 20.29 5.05 4.13
N ALA A 371 21.12 4.04 3.84
CA ALA A 371 21.58 3.77 2.48
C ALA A 371 20.43 3.41 1.52
N SER A 372 19.40 2.72 2.02
CA SER A 372 18.20 2.37 1.24
C SER A 372 17.40 3.60 0.79
N PHE A 373 17.54 4.75 1.45
CA PHE A 373 16.90 6.00 1.02
C PHE A 373 17.56 6.62 -0.21
N VAL A 374 18.89 6.57 -0.29
CA VAL A 374 19.67 7.13 -1.42
C VAL A 374 19.28 6.48 -2.74
N TYR A 375 18.95 5.19 -2.72
CA TYR A 375 18.46 4.44 -3.89
C TYR A 375 16.97 4.66 -4.19
N ARG A 376 16.21 5.33 -3.30
CA ARG A 376 14.77 5.57 -3.45
C ARG A 376 14.43 6.93 -4.06
N ALA A 377 15.38 7.86 -4.08
CA ALA A 377 15.17 9.13 -4.72
C ALA A 377 14.97 8.89 -6.22
N PRO A 378 13.79 9.20 -6.80
CA PRO A 378 13.63 9.10 -8.24
C PRO A 378 14.66 10.02 -8.90
N PRO A 379 15.26 9.60 -10.03
CA PRO A 379 16.09 10.51 -10.82
C PRO A 379 15.24 11.74 -11.14
N SER A 380 15.79 12.94 -10.92
CA SER A 380 15.08 14.20 -11.13
C SER A 380 14.49 14.21 -12.55
N THR A 381 13.20 13.93 -12.68
CA THR A 381 12.50 14.16 -13.93
C THR A 381 12.40 15.67 -14.06
N ARG A 382 13.11 16.21 -15.05
CA ARG A 382 12.94 17.62 -15.45
C ARG A 382 11.45 17.79 -15.75
N GLU A 383 10.78 18.66 -14.99
CA GLU A 383 9.46 19.13 -15.36
C GLU A 383 9.51 19.60 -16.82
N PRO A 384 8.55 19.19 -17.68
CA PRO A 384 8.44 19.80 -18.99
C PRO A 384 8.21 21.31 -18.77
N SER A 385 9.13 22.09 -19.32
CA SER A 385 9.17 23.55 -19.24
C SER A 385 7.81 24.17 -19.47
N ARG A 386 7.48 25.23 -18.71
CA ARG A 386 6.32 26.14 -18.77
C ARG A 386 5.86 26.65 -20.17
N ARG A 387 6.54 26.23 -21.24
CA ARG A 387 6.25 26.61 -22.63
C ARG A 387 4.88 26.11 -23.11
N CYS A 388 4.33 25.03 -22.55
CA CYS A 388 2.97 24.56 -22.89
C CYS A 388 1.84 25.35 -22.20
N GLU A 389 2.12 26.09 -21.11
CA GLU A 389 1.12 26.96 -20.47
C GLU A 389 0.91 28.26 -21.28
N GLU A 390 1.96 28.80 -21.89
CA GLU A 390 1.86 29.98 -22.77
C GLU A 390 1.10 29.67 -24.07
N ASP A 391 1.27 28.47 -24.65
CA ASP A 391 0.54 28.07 -25.86
C ASP A 391 -0.96 27.76 -25.61
N ALA A 392 -1.30 27.33 -24.39
CA ALA A 392 -2.68 27.08 -23.97
C ALA A 392 -3.45 28.39 -23.70
N ASP A 393 -2.82 29.38 -23.06
CA ASP A 393 -3.43 30.69 -22.85
C ASP A 393 -3.56 31.49 -24.17
N ALA A 394 -2.56 31.40 -25.06
CA ALA A 394 -2.62 32.05 -26.38
C ALA A 394 -3.75 31.50 -27.27
N SER A 395 -4.04 30.19 -27.17
CA SER A 395 -5.15 29.56 -27.89
C SER A 395 -6.53 29.83 -27.25
N HIS A 396 -6.57 30.15 -25.95
CA HIS A 396 -7.78 30.57 -25.25
C HIS A 396 -8.18 32.02 -25.57
N GLU A 397 -7.22 32.96 -25.66
CA GLU A 397 -7.46 34.35 -26.09
C GLU A 397 -7.93 34.44 -27.55
N HIS A 398 -7.39 33.59 -28.44
CA HIS A 398 -7.80 33.59 -29.85
C HIS A 398 -9.24 33.07 -30.05
N ARG A 399 -9.72 32.18 -29.16
CA ARG A 399 -11.10 31.64 -29.19
C ARG A 399 -12.14 32.59 -28.59
N THR A 400 -11.78 33.36 -27.56
CA THR A 400 -12.68 34.39 -27.00
C THR A 400 -12.80 35.59 -27.95
N SER A 401 -11.74 35.98 -28.65
CA SER A 401 -11.78 37.01 -29.70
C SER A 401 -12.73 36.65 -30.86
N ARG A 402 -12.71 35.40 -31.35
CA ARG A 402 -13.63 34.97 -32.44
C ARG A 402 -15.09 34.86 -32.01
N ARG A 403 -15.39 34.66 -30.73
CA ARG A 403 -16.78 34.62 -30.22
C ARG A 403 -17.40 36.00 -30.05
N GLN A 404 -16.61 37.06 -29.88
CA GLN A 404 -17.13 38.43 -29.76
C GLN A 404 -17.35 39.13 -31.11
N GLN A 405 -16.88 38.56 -32.23
CA GLN A 405 -17.06 39.13 -33.58
C GLN A 405 -18.14 38.44 -34.44
N GLY A 406 -18.90 37.48 -33.89
CA GLY A 406 -19.91 36.72 -34.64
C GLY A 406 -21.34 36.97 -34.18
N SER A 407 -21.94 38.07 -34.63
CA SER A 407 -23.40 38.38 -34.75
C SER A 407 -23.52 39.91 -34.88
N PRO A 408 -24.28 40.49 -35.84
CA PRO A 408 -25.58 40.02 -36.32
C PRO A 408 -25.71 40.01 -37.86
N PHE A 409 -26.73 39.34 -38.40
CA PHE A 409 -27.66 39.85 -39.43
C PHE A 409 -28.55 38.70 -39.97
N GLU A 410 -29.86 38.96 -39.89
CA GLU A 410 -31.03 38.34 -40.55
C GLU A 410 -31.44 36.89 -40.23
#